data_AF-A0AAU3G6C1-F1
#
_entry.id   AF-A0AAU3G6C1-F1
#
_cell.length_a   1.000
_cell.length_b   1.000
_cell.length_c   1.000
_cell.angle_alpha   90.00
_cell.angle_beta   90.00
_cell.angle_gamma   90.00
#
_symmetry.space_group_name_H-M   'P 1'
#
loop_
_entity.id
_entity.type
_entity.pdbx_description
1 polymer ?
#
loop_
_entity_poly.entity_id
_entity_poly.type
_entity_poly.pdbx_seq_one_letter_code
_entity_poly.pdbx_strand_id
1 'polypeptide(L)'
;MNTQPAQVKPGDSWVTYFSLSDGKRKRAGDGRARCSAVQATPHGVVAQCTRVLRTRHGQITLLGMDDWAGNPPWTSSSAITSGTDHYAGLTGSARSTVSGQHTIFKIHPAG
;
A
#
# COMPACT_ATOMS: atom_id res chain seq x y z
N MET A 1 -7.68 -7.83 7.97
CA MET A 1 -7.84 -7.18 9.30
C MET A 1 -7.30 -5.76 9.20
N ASN A 2 -8.03 -4.76 9.70
CA ASN A 2 -7.59 -3.36 9.70
C ASN A 2 -7.69 -2.81 11.13
N THR A 3 -6.64 -2.17 11.65
CA THR A 3 -6.62 -1.56 12.99
C THR A 3 -6.77 -0.04 12.95
N GLN A 4 -7.17 0.54 11.81
CA GLN A 4 -7.35 1.97 11.67
C GLN A 4 -8.38 2.50 12.67
N PRO A 5 -8.06 3.57 13.43
CA PRO A 5 -9.03 4.23 14.28
C PRO A 5 -10.23 4.74 13.49
N ALA A 6 -11.42 4.73 14.11
CA ALA A 6 -12.63 5.30 13.51
C ALA A 6 -12.49 6.81 13.24
N GLN A 7 -11.73 7.52 14.09
CA GLN A 7 -11.38 8.92 13.94
C GLN A 7 -9.87 9.05 13.95
N VAL A 8 -9.28 9.28 12.78
CA VAL A 8 -7.83 9.42 12.61
C VAL A 8 -7.39 10.83 12.98
N LYS A 9 -6.29 10.93 13.73
CA LYS A 9 -5.60 12.18 14.07
C LYS A 9 -4.15 12.13 13.57
N PRO A 10 -3.48 13.29 13.37
CA PRO A 10 -2.05 13.32 13.07
C PRO A 10 -1.25 12.54 14.14
N GLY A 11 -0.29 11.72 13.69
CA GLY A 11 0.49 10.84 14.55
C GLY A 11 -0.11 9.44 14.79
N ASP A 12 -1.41 9.26 14.57
CA ASP A 12 -2.03 7.93 14.67
C ASP A 12 -1.38 6.97 13.69
N SER A 13 -1.24 5.71 14.09
CA SER A 13 -0.68 4.65 13.27
C SER A 13 -1.56 3.42 13.27
N TRP A 14 -1.64 2.74 12.13
CA TRP A 14 -2.44 1.53 12.00
C TRP A 14 -1.78 0.52 11.07
N VAL A 15 -2.31 -0.69 11.13
CA VAL A 15 -1.88 -1.80 10.29
C VAL A 15 -3.08 -2.39 9.57
N THR A 16 -2.91 -2.60 8.27
CA THR A 16 -3.88 -3.31 7.43
C THR A 16 -3.24 -4.58 6.89
N TYR A 17 -3.90 -5.71 7.08
CA TYR A 17 -3.55 -7.01 6.50
C TYR A 17 -4.55 -7.37 5.40
N PHE A 18 -4.05 -7.79 4.25
CA PHE A 18 -4.84 -8.09 3.05
C PHE A 18 -4.30 -9.30 2.30
N SER A 19 -5.17 -9.94 1.51
CA SER A 19 -4.77 -10.99 0.56
C SER A 19 -4.38 -10.36 -0.77
N LEU A 20 -3.41 -10.97 -1.47
CA LEU A 20 -3.03 -10.58 -2.82
C LEU A 20 -3.64 -11.52 -3.84
N SER A 21 -4.12 -10.94 -4.94
CA SER A 21 -4.56 -11.68 -6.12
C SER A 21 -3.88 -11.14 -7.37
N ASP A 22 -3.64 -12.00 -8.35
CA ASP A 22 -3.11 -11.63 -9.66
C ASP A 22 -4.19 -10.97 -10.54
N GLY A 23 -3.82 -10.55 -11.76
CA GLY A 23 -4.74 -9.96 -12.73
C GLY A 23 -5.88 -10.89 -13.18
N LYS A 24 -5.79 -12.20 -12.88
CA LYS A 24 -6.83 -13.21 -13.11
C LYS A 24 -7.64 -13.52 -11.85
N ARG A 25 -7.49 -12.70 -10.79
CA ARG A 25 -8.12 -12.86 -9.47
C ARG A 25 -7.72 -14.16 -8.74
N LYS A 26 -6.65 -14.82 -9.15
CA LYS A 26 -6.12 -15.98 -8.44
C LYS A 26 -5.27 -15.52 -7.27
N ARG A 27 -5.36 -16.21 -6.13
CA ARG A 27 -4.58 -15.89 -4.93
C ARG A 27 -3.08 -15.95 -5.27
N ALA A 28 -2.39 -14.84 -5.05
CA ALA A 28 -0.96 -14.66 -5.31
C ALA A 28 -0.13 -14.61 -4.01
N GLY A 29 -0.77 -14.33 -2.87
CA GLY A 29 -0.11 -14.26 -1.58
C GLY A 29 -0.89 -13.38 -0.59
N ASP A 30 -0.16 -12.60 0.20
CA ASP A 30 -0.70 -11.70 1.21
C ASP A 30 0.16 -10.45 1.34
N GLY A 31 -0.34 -9.46 2.06
CA GLY A 31 0.42 -8.28 2.35
C GLY A 31 -0.02 -7.56 3.61
N ARG A 32 0.83 -6.62 4.00
CA ARG A 32 0.65 -5.76 5.16
C ARG A 32 0.98 -4.33 4.76
N ALA A 33 0.18 -3.38 5.21
CA ALA A 33 0.51 -1.96 5.20
C ALA A 33 0.60 -1.48 6.65
N ARG A 34 1.67 -0.78 7.02
CA ARG A 34 1.74 0.04 8.22
C ARG A 34 1.72 1.49 7.77
N CYS A 35 0.76 2.25 8.28
CA CYS A 35 0.59 3.65 7.93
C CYS A 35 0.62 4.52 9.19
N SER A 36 1.11 5.74 9.04
CA SER A 36 1.09 6.78 10.07
C SER A 36 0.50 8.05 9.47
N ALA A 37 -0.53 8.60 10.10
CA ALA A 37 -1.18 9.82 9.66
C ALA A 37 -0.22 11.00 9.82
N VAL A 38 0.06 11.67 8.71
CA VAL A 38 0.83 12.92 8.67
C VAL A 38 -0.11 14.11 8.83
N GLN A 39 -1.30 14.02 8.21
CA GLN A 39 -2.35 15.02 8.31
C GLN A 39 -3.71 14.34 8.34
N ALA A 40 -4.62 14.85 9.16
CA ALA A 40 -6.01 14.42 9.19
C ALA A 40 -6.92 15.64 9.26
N THR A 41 -7.95 15.65 8.42
CA THR A 41 -8.96 16.70 8.34
C THR A 41 -10.35 16.06 8.31
N PRO A 42 -11.44 16.83 8.47
CA PRO A 42 -12.80 16.31 8.26
C PRO A 42 -13.03 15.72 6.86
N HIS A 43 -12.18 16.06 5.88
CA HIS A 43 -12.33 15.68 4.46
C HIS A 43 -11.37 14.58 4.00
N GLY A 44 -10.51 14.08 4.89
CA GLY A 44 -9.60 12.98 4.56
C GLY A 44 -8.30 12.98 5.35
N VAL A 45 -7.45 12.02 5.02
CA VAL A 45 -6.19 11.72 5.71
C VAL A 45 -5.07 11.62 4.68
N VAL A 46 -3.94 12.25 5.00
CA VAL A 46 -2.67 12.00 4.31
C VAL A 46 -1.79 11.16 5.24
N ALA A 47 -1.30 10.03 4.76
CA ALA A 47 -0.55 9.06 5.56
C ALA A 47 0.73 8.60 4.87
N GLN A 48 1.81 8.44 5.63
CA GLN A 48 2.99 7.72 5.17
C GLN A 48 2.78 6.23 5.40
N CYS A 49 2.92 5.42 4.35
CA CYS A 49 2.68 3.99 4.40
C CYS A 49 3.91 3.20 3.95
N THR A 50 4.31 2.23 4.76
CA THR A 50 5.20 1.13 4.36
C THR A 50 4.35 -0.11 4.08
N ARG A 51 4.50 -0.69 2.90
CA ARG A 51 3.77 -1.89 2.49
C ARG A 51 4.73 -3.02 2.20
N VAL A 52 4.31 -4.22 2.55
CA VAL A 52 5.00 -5.47 2.24
C VAL A 52 4.05 -6.33 1.45
N LEU A 53 4.40 -6.62 0.20
CA LEU A 53 3.68 -7.50 -0.70
C LEU A 53 4.44 -8.82 -0.78
N ARG A 54 3.86 -9.90 -0.27
CA ARG A 54 4.52 -11.21 -0.18
C ARG A 54 3.81 -12.20 -1.10
N THR A 55 4.58 -12.84 -1.95
CA THR A 55 4.14 -13.92 -2.82
C THR A 55 4.97 -15.17 -2.55
N ARG A 56 4.63 -16.30 -3.18
CA ARG A 56 5.47 -17.51 -3.15
C ARG A 56 6.84 -17.33 -3.83
N HIS A 57 7.02 -16.24 -4.57
CA HIS A 57 8.24 -15.95 -5.34
C HIS A 57 9.15 -14.93 -4.65
N GLY A 58 8.71 -14.37 -3.52
CA GLY A 58 9.47 -13.38 -2.76
C GLY A 58 8.61 -12.23 -2.25
N GLN A 59 9.27 -11.20 -1.75
CA GLN A 59 8.66 -10.00 -1.20
C GLN A 59 9.02 -8.76 -2.00
N ILE A 60 8.11 -7.77 -2.03
CA ILE A 60 8.37 -6.40 -2.45
C ILE A 60 7.97 -5.46 -1.31
N THR A 61 8.85 -4.55 -0.93
CA THR A 61 8.57 -3.50 0.06
C THR A 61 8.39 -2.15 -0.63
N LEU A 62 7.27 -1.49 -0.35
CA LEU A 62 6.90 -0.18 -0.88
C LEU A 62 6.89 0.87 0.22
N LEU A 63 7.32 2.09 -0.09
CA LEU A 63 7.23 3.25 0.79
C LEU A 63 6.64 4.44 0.02
N GLY A 64 5.58 5.05 0.54
CA GLY A 64 4.96 6.21 -0.11
C GLY A 64 4.02 7.00 0.78
N MET A 65 3.60 8.15 0.26
CA MET A 65 2.56 9.00 0.84
C MET A 65 1.23 8.73 0.15
N ASP A 66 0.22 8.41 0.93
CA ASP A 66 -1.14 8.20 0.49
C ASP A 66 -1.99 9.39 0.87
N ASP A 67 -2.65 9.99 -0.11
CA ASP A 67 -3.66 11.03 0.10
C ASP A 67 -5.04 10.44 -0.15
N TRP A 68 -5.84 10.34 0.91
CA TRP A 68 -7.22 9.90 0.87
C TRP A 68 -8.20 11.05 1.10
N ALA A 69 -7.84 12.26 0.70
CA ALA A 69 -8.76 13.39 0.64
C ALA A 69 -9.74 13.29 -0.53
N GLY A 70 -10.97 13.74 -0.31
CA GLY A 70 -12.01 13.76 -1.33
C GLY A 70 -12.58 12.37 -1.65
N ASN A 71 -13.18 12.23 -2.83
CA ASN A 71 -13.90 11.01 -3.22
C ASN A 71 -12.96 9.98 -3.88
N PRO A 72 -13.13 8.67 -3.59
CA PRO A 72 -12.39 7.63 -4.29
C PRO A 72 -12.76 7.57 -5.78
N PRO A 73 -11.88 7.02 -6.66
CA PRO A 73 -10.68 6.26 -6.30
C PRO A 73 -9.47 7.14 -5.94
N TRP A 74 -8.81 6.83 -4.83
CA TRP A 74 -7.57 7.51 -4.44
C TRP A 74 -6.37 6.84 -5.09
N THR A 75 -5.44 7.64 -5.61
CA THR A 75 -4.22 7.14 -6.26
C THR A 75 -3.00 7.70 -5.57
N SER A 76 -2.03 6.82 -5.24
CA SER A 76 -0.75 7.20 -4.68
C SER A 76 0.42 6.52 -5.40
N SER A 77 1.59 7.14 -5.32
CA SER A 77 2.85 6.57 -5.79
C SER A 77 3.69 6.14 -4.58
N SER A 78 4.37 5.01 -4.70
CA SER A 78 5.32 4.52 -3.71
C SER A 78 6.62 4.12 -4.39
N ALA A 79 7.75 4.35 -3.73
CA ALA A 79 9.03 3.80 -4.15
C ALA A 79 9.12 2.32 -3.77
N ILE A 80 9.75 1.51 -4.63
CA ILE A 80 10.20 0.16 -4.27
C ILE A 80 11.50 0.33 -3.49
N THR A 81 11.50 -0.10 -2.22
CA THR A 81 12.64 0.10 -1.31
C THR A 81 13.46 -1.18 -1.10
N SER A 82 12.86 -2.34 -1.32
CA SER A 82 13.55 -3.63 -1.29
C SER A 82 12.70 -4.70 -1.95
N GLY A 83 13.36 -5.79 -2.35
CA GLY A 83 12.72 -7.05 -2.68
C GLY A 83 13.59 -8.24 -2.30
N THR A 84 12.99 -9.42 -2.21
CA THR A 84 13.66 -10.70 -1.91
C THR A 84 13.46 -11.70 -3.03
N ASP A 85 14.30 -12.73 -3.07
CA ASP A 85 14.17 -13.88 -3.98
C ASP A 85 14.04 -13.45 -5.44
N HIS A 86 12.94 -13.78 -6.13
CA HIS A 86 12.70 -13.37 -7.52
C HIS A 86 12.66 -11.85 -7.71
N TYR A 87 12.43 -11.09 -6.63
CA TYR A 87 12.39 -9.63 -6.63
C TYR A 87 13.66 -9.02 -6.03
N ALA A 88 14.71 -9.81 -5.78
CA ALA A 88 15.98 -9.31 -5.27
C ALA A 88 16.56 -8.25 -6.23
N GLY A 89 16.98 -7.11 -5.67
CA GLY A 89 17.52 -5.99 -6.45
C GLY A 89 16.48 -5.18 -7.24
N LEU A 90 15.19 -5.53 -7.16
CA LEU A 90 14.14 -4.76 -7.84
C LEU A 90 14.09 -3.33 -7.29
N THR A 91 14.19 -2.35 -8.19
CA THR A 91 14.02 -0.93 -7.91
C THR A 91 12.91 -0.36 -8.80
N GLY A 92 12.43 0.85 -8.51
CA GLY A 92 11.39 1.52 -9.28
C GLY A 92 10.28 2.06 -8.41
N SER A 93 9.06 2.07 -8.94
CA SER A 93 7.89 2.60 -8.25
C SER A 93 6.68 1.67 -8.34
N ALA A 94 5.67 1.94 -7.53
CA ALA A 94 4.37 1.32 -7.64
C ALA A 94 3.30 2.40 -7.59
N ARG A 95 2.29 2.29 -8.45
CA ARG A 95 1.06 3.07 -8.35
C ARG A 95 0.02 2.23 -7.62
N SER A 96 -0.53 2.78 -6.54
CA SER A 96 -1.64 2.18 -5.80
C SER A 96 -2.92 2.94 -6.14
N THR A 97 -4.00 2.22 -6.42
CA THR A 97 -5.34 2.80 -6.59
C THR A 97 -6.32 2.11 -5.65
N VAL A 98 -6.93 2.89 -4.75
CA VAL A 98 -7.88 2.41 -3.75
C VAL A 98 -9.29 2.74 -4.21
N SER A 99 -10.16 1.73 -4.31
CA SER A 99 -11.57 1.88 -4.63
C SER A 99 -12.40 0.91 -3.78
N GLY A 100 -13.24 1.46 -2.89
CA GLY A 100 -13.98 0.67 -1.92
C GLY A 100 -13.06 -0.17 -1.05
N GLN A 101 -13.25 -1.50 -1.04
CA GLN A 101 -12.43 -2.44 -0.29
C GLN A 101 -11.23 -3.00 -1.07
N HIS A 102 -11.00 -2.54 -2.29
CA HIS A 102 -9.95 -3.04 -3.15
C HIS A 102 -8.82 -2.02 -3.31
N THR A 103 -7.59 -2.52 -3.29
CA THR A 103 -6.40 -1.77 -3.69
C THR A 103 -5.74 -2.48 -4.84
N ILE A 104 -5.50 -1.77 -5.94
CA ILE A 104 -4.76 -2.27 -7.10
C ILE A 104 -3.35 -1.71 -7.03
N PHE A 105 -2.35 -2.60 -7.03
CA PHE A 105 -0.94 -2.24 -7.15
C PHE A 105 -0.49 -2.47 -8.58
N LYS A 106 0.00 -1.42 -9.25
CA LYS A 106 0.72 -1.52 -10.53
C LYS A 106 2.19 -1.28 -10.26
N ILE A 107 3.01 -2.29 -10.50
CA ILE A 107 4.46 -2.23 -10.29
C ILE A 107 5.12 -1.69 -11.57
N HIS A 108 6.02 -0.71 -11.41
CA HIS A 108 6.80 -0.07 -12.45
C HIS A 108 8.29 -0.22 -12.10
N PRO A 109 8.92 -1.35 -12.47
CA PRO A 109 10.35 -1.55 -12.30
C PRO A 109 11.14 -0.42 -12.97
N ALA A 110 12.22 0.03 -12.34
CA ALA A 110 13.24 0.80 -13.03
C ALA A 110 14.16 -0.20 -13.73
N GLY A 111 14.06 -0.27 -15.06
CA GLY A 111 14.80 -1.16 -15.94
C GLY A 111 14.70 -0.66 -17.37
#